data_AF-A0AAN5C4X8-F1
#
_entry.id   AF-A0AAN5C4X8-F1
#
_cell.length_a   1.000
_cell.length_b   1.000
_cell.length_c   1.000
_cell.angle_alpha   90.00
_cell.angle_beta   90.00
_cell.angle_gamma   90.00
#
_symmetry.space_group_name_H-M   'P 1'
#
loop_
_entity.id
_entity.type
_entity.pdbx_description
1 polymer ?
#
loop_
_entity_poly.entity_id
_entity_poly.type
_entity_poly.pdbx_seq_one_letter_code
_entity_poly.pdbx_strand_id
1 'polypeptide(L)'
;SSVMLALFLLLSCWASIVESRVSFATSEVIDDVDLKGSNLASFRCYAGCRVYSPTQNKDIIMKNNNGNEFGSLADLADLTPGKVYELPESADLYWLSNKGAPDPSFVFYAVEKGAMNYDSKVLYLTQAKDWNITHSTDTKLTIMSTTGAIYFSNFLGDYSNAVPTVYAVGADSISSPDRCIPVYKPISASTIPQTSFPVNSPIATINFNGVGSDQVVLLSANPYKTTATGKDVTAVYVSPGYVGCNNGDDSLYTHLPLTTGFGSSITATDSSGLKVVIDGHYSIANEADALTVSVNGDGKKLYGKNGDYSKTYDDVTSVKVDVNWAKKEGSKDRFALQIDVISNGGVQATTTKDNLMTTTSASSLGMLAAIIMTTLALC
;
A
#
# COMPACT_ATOMS: atom_id res chain seq x y z
N SER A 1 33.49 -31.42 -27.47
CA SER A 1 33.46 -29.95 -27.27
C SER A 1 32.06 -29.36 -27.12
N SER A 2 31.00 -29.93 -27.71
CA SER A 2 29.67 -29.31 -27.72
C SER A 2 28.85 -29.39 -26.42
N VAL A 3 29.19 -30.31 -25.50
CA VAL A 3 28.47 -30.49 -24.22
C VAL A 3 28.84 -29.40 -23.20
N MET A 4 30.05 -28.85 -23.27
CA MET A 4 30.52 -27.83 -22.32
C MET A 4 29.95 -26.43 -22.63
N LEU A 5 29.60 -26.16 -23.89
CA LEU A 5 28.95 -24.92 -24.31
C LEU A 5 27.46 -24.87 -23.90
N ALA A 6 26.78 -26.03 -23.92
CA ALA A 6 25.38 -26.14 -23.47
C ALA A 6 25.22 -25.95 -21.96
N LEU A 7 26.20 -26.41 -21.16
CA LEU A 7 26.18 -26.22 -19.70
C LEU A 7 26.45 -24.76 -19.32
N PHE A 8 27.29 -24.05 -20.06
CA PHE A 8 27.54 -22.61 -19.86
C PHE A 8 26.32 -21.75 -20.23
N LEU A 9 25.59 -22.11 -21.30
CA LEU A 9 24.34 -21.45 -21.71
C LEU A 9 23.18 -21.73 -20.74
N LEU A 10 23.14 -22.92 -20.12
CA LEU A 10 22.16 -23.27 -19.08
C LEU A 10 22.45 -22.61 -17.73
N LEU A 11 23.72 -22.38 -17.37
CA LEU A 11 24.08 -21.62 -16.15
C LEU A 11 23.92 -20.10 -16.32
N SER A 12 24.08 -19.55 -17.53
CA SER A 12 23.87 -18.11 -17.78
C SER A 12 22.40 -17.66 -17.72
N CYS A 13 21.44 -18.59 -17.74
CA CYS A 13 20.01 -18.28 -17.53
C CYS A 13 19.61 -18.12 -16.05
N TRP A 14 20.53 -18.28 -15.10
CA TRP A 14 20.25 -18.15 -13.66
C TRP A 14 20.56 -16.76 -13.11
N ALA A 15 21.09 -15.84 -13.93
CA ALA A 15 21.55 -14.51 -13.51
C ALA A 15 20.59 -13.37 -13.88
N SER A 16 19.29 -13.63 -13.94
CA SER A 16 18.29 -12.58 -14.12
C SER A 16 17.10 -12.80 -13.21
N ILE A 17 17.37 -12.95 -11.92
CA ILE A 17 16.43 -12.54 -10.88
C ILE A 17 16.52 -11.01 -10.85
N VAL A 18 15.88 -10.37 -11.83
CA VAL A 18 15.74 -8.92 -11.86
C VAL A 18 14.59 -8.60 -10.90
N GLU A 19 14.95 -8.53 -9.63
CA GLU A 19 14.13 -8.11 -8.50
C GLU A 19 14.16 -6.58 -8.38
N SER A 20 13.20 -6.02 -7.69
CA SER A 20 12.33 -5.02 -8.30
C SER A 20 11.99 -3.88 -7.40
N ARG A 21 12.54 -2.77 -7.81
CA ARG A 21 12.58 -1.57 -7.05
C ARG A 21 11.49 -0.64 -7.54
N VAL A 22 10.67 -0.12 -6.63
CA VAL A 22 9.73 0.94 -7.00
C VAL A 22 10.47 2.26 -7.01
N SER A 23 10.81 2.74 -8.20
CA SER A 23 11.53 4.00 -8.40
C SER A 23 10.71 4.97 -9.23
N PHE A 24 10.52 6.17 -8.69
CA PHE A 24 9.89 7.30 -9.36
C PHE A 24 10.95 8.32 -9.77
N ALA A 25 10.53 9.37 -10.47
CA ALA A 25 11.48 10.39 -10.93
C ALA A 25 12.31 10.99 -9.78
N THR A 26 11.66 11.25 -8.62
CA THR A 26 12.22 11.97 -7.47
C THR A 26 12.02 11.25 -6.14
N SER A 27 11.64 9.97 -6.14
CA SER A 27 11.61 9.17 -4.92
C SER A 27 11.81 7.70 -5.22
N GLU A 28 12.17 6.95 -4.18
CA GLU A 28 12.37 5.51 -4.27
C GLU A 28 11.89 4.84 -2.98
N VAL A 29 11.24 3.69 -3.14
CA VAL A 29 10.90 2.79 -2.04
C VAL A 29 11.74 1.53 -2.19
N ILE A 30 12.41 1.14 -1.11
CA ILE A 30 13.35 0.03 -1.05
C ILE A 30 12.90 -0.88 0.10
N ASP A 31 12.92 -2.18 -0.10
CA ASP A 31 12.51 -3.17 0.90
C ASP A 31 13.46 -4.38 0.97
N ASP A 32 13.05 -5.42 1.71
CA ASP A 32 13.84 -6.63 1.91
C ASP A 32 14.26 -7.31 0.61
N VAL A 33 13.45 -7.20 -0.44
CA VAL A 33 13.71 -7.81 -1.74
C VAL A 33 14.94 -7.18 -2.40
N ASP A 34 15.18 -5.89 -2.21
CA ASP A 34 16.34 -5.20 -2.79
C ASP A 34 17.69 -5.62 -2.17
N LEU A 35 17.67 -6.32 -1.03
CA LEU A 35 18.85 -6.89 -0.37
C LEU A 35 18.90 -8.43 -0.46
N LYS A 36 18.01 -9.08 -1.23
CA LYS A 36 18.11 -10.52 -1.47
C LYS A 36 19.28 -10.82 -2.39
N GLY A 37 20.17 -11.70 -1.94
CA GLY A 37 21.39 -12.05 -2.68
C GLY A 37 22.46 -10.95 -2.73
N SER A 38 22.26 -9.79 -2.09
CA SER A 38 23.22 -8.68 -2.01
C SER A 38 23.16 -7.99 -0.65
N ASN A 39 24.30 -7.63 -0.06
CA ASN A 39 24.30 -6.80 1.15
C ASN A 39 24.16 -5.30 0.87
N LEU A 40 23.92 -4.92 -0.38
CA LEU A 40 23.89 -3.54 -0.85
C LEU A 40 22.70 -3.29 -1.77
N ALA A 41 21.94 -2.23 -1.47
CA ALA A 41 20.96 -1.64 -2.36
C ALA A 41 21.33 -0.17 -2.54
N SER A 42 21.62 0.28 -3.77
CA SER A 42 21.88 1.70 -4.04
C SER A 42 20.60 2.53 -3.88
N PHE A 43 20.64 3.86 -3.92
CA PHE A 43 19.48 4.75 -4.16
C PHE A 43 19.94 6.15 -4.58
N ARG A 44 19.08 6.89 -5.29
CA ARG A 44 19.39 8.22 -5.80
C ARG A 44 19.20 9.31 -4.76
N CYS A 45 20.09 10.30 -4.80
CA CYS A 45 20.01 11.50 -3.97
C CYS A 45 20.80 12.70 -4.52
N TYR A 46 20.62 12.96 -5.81
CA TYR A 46 21.36 13.94 -6.60
C TYR A 46 21.12 15.39 -6.18
N ALA A 47 19.97 15.71 -5.60
CA ALA A 47 19.66 17.05 -5.08
C ALA A 47 19.65 17.13 -3.54
N GLY A 48 20.06 16.04 -2.86
CA GLY A 48 19.80 15.80 -1.45
C GLY A 48 18.38 15.25 -1.24
N CYS A 49 18.15 14.58 -0.11
CA CYS A 49 16.89 13.84 0.10
C CYS A 49 16.47 13.85 1.55
N ARG A 50 15.18 13.69 1.77
CA ARG A 50 14.66 13.20 3.05
C ARG A 50 14.51 11.70 2.99
N VAL A 51 14.89 11.04 4.06
CA VAL A 51 14.83 9.59 4.17
C VAL A 51 13.98 9.19 5.36
N TYR A 52 13.23 8.12 5.16
CA TYR A 52 12.21 7.66 6.09
C TYR A 52 12.27 6.14 6.20
N SER A 53 12.06 5.63 7.40
CA SER A 53 11.88 4.19 7.64
C SER A 53 11.12 4.00 8.93
N PRO A 54 10.04 3.20 8.94
CA PRO A 54 9.38 2.79 10.18
C PRO A 54 10.10 1.60 10.85
N THR A 55 11.12 1.02 10.21
CA THR A 55 11.79 -0.21 10.66
C THR A 55 12.93 0.09 11.64
N GLN A 56 12.83 -0.43 12.87
CA GLN A 56 13.92 -0.38 13.85
C GLN A 56 15.00 -1.42 13.56
N ASN A 57 15.88 -1.15 12.60
CA ASN A 57 17.00 -2.02 12.24
C ASN A 57 18.32 -1.25 12.24
N LYS A 58 19.19 -1.56 13.21
CA LYS A 58 20.51 -0.93 13.37
C LYS A 58 21.57 -1.46 12.40
N ASP A 59 21.33 -2.65 11.82
CA ASP A 59 22.30 -3.34 10.98
C ASP A 59 22.20 -2.93 9.51
N ILE A 60 21.12 -2.24 9.12
CA ILE A 60 20.99 -1.61 7.81
C ILE A 60 21.41 -0.15 7.92
N ILE A 61 22.54 0.17 7.28
CA ILE A 61 23.23 1.46 7.39
C ILE A 61 23.21 2.19 6.05
N MET A 62 22.90 3.48 6.09
CA MET A 62 23.00 4.39 4.96
C MET A 62 24.45 4.86 4.79
N LYS A 63 25.00 4.71 3.59
CA LYS A 63 26.34 5.18 3.24
C LYS A 63 26.38 5.85 1.88
N ASN A 64 27.36 6.71 1.65
CA ASN A 64 27.66 7.22 0.32
C ASN A 64 28.67 6.31 -0.41
N ASN A 65 28.99 6.65 -1.66
CA ASN A 65 29.96 5.93 -2.49
C ASN A 65 31.40 5.94 -1.91
N ASN A 66 31.75 6.92 -1.08
CA ASN A 66 33.04 7.00 -0.38
C ASN A 66 33.09 6.10 0.88
N GLY A 67 32.00 5.43 1.23
CA GLY A 67 31.90 4.60 2.43
C GLY A 67 31.62 5.38 3.72
N ASN A 68 31.35 6.68 3.66
CA ASN A 68 30.93 7.46 4.82
C ASN A 68 29.53 7.01 5.25
N GLU A 69 29.37 6.71 6.54
CA GLU A 69 28.11 6.29 7.13
C GLU A 69 27.34 7.50 7.65
N PHE A 70 26.03 7.53 7.40
CA PHE A 70 25.15 8.62 7.80
C PHE A 70 24.23 8.21 8.97
N GLY A 71 23.93 6.93 9.11
CA GLY A 71 23.08 6.39 10.17
C GLY A 71 22.46 5.08 9.76
N SER A 72 21.59 4.54 10.59
CA SER A 72 20.87 3.28 10.41
C SER A 72 19.37 3.51 10.25
N LEU A 73 18.62 2.46 9.89
CA LEU A 73 17.16 2.55 9.87
C LEU A 73 16.56 2.75 11.27
N ALA A 74 17.23 2.27 12.32
CA ALA A 74 16.83 2.54 13.70
C ALA A 74 16.81 4.04 14.02
N ASP A 75 17.80 4.80 13.53
CA ASP A 75 17.86 6.25 13.72
C ASP A 75 16.69 6.98 13.03
N LEU A 76 16.17 6.41 11.94
CA LEU A 76 15.02 6.95 11.20
C LEU A 76 13.69 6.61 11.87
N ALA A 77 13.55 5.39 12.41
CA ALA A 77 12.34 4.92 13.06
C ALA A 77 12.02 5.68 14.37
N ASP A 78 13.06 6.21 15.03
CA ASP A 78 12.95 6.95 16.28
C ASP A 78 12.77 8.47 16.07
N LEU A 79 12.59 8.93 14.83
CA LEU A 79 12.34 10.34 14.53
C LEU A 79 11.01 10.79 15.14
N THR A 80 11.09 11.78 16.04
CA THR A 80 9.88 12.43 16.56
C THR A 80 9.05 13.08 15.44
N PRO A 81 7.71 13.08 15.52
CA PRO A 81 6.86 13.70 14.51
C PRO A 81 7.28 15.15 14.19
N GLY A 82 7.53 15.44 12.91
CA GLY A 82 7.98 16.75 12.43
C GLY A 82 9.50 16.94 12.37
N LYS A 83 10.30 15.98 12.86
CA LYS A 83 11.74 15.90 12.54
C LYS A 83 11.92 15.14 11.23
N VAL A 84 12.87 15.61 10.44
CA VAL A 84 13.27 15.00 9.17
C VAL A 84 14.75 14.65 9.25
N TYR A 85 15.13 13.55 8.60
CA TYR A 85 16.53 13.22 8.37
C TYR A 85 16.85 13.55 6.91
N GLU A 86 17.79 14.47 6.69
CA GLU A 86 18.20 14.89 5.36
C GLU A 86 19.60 14.39 5.03
N LEU A 87 19.73 13.70 3.89
CA LEU A 87 21.00 13.37 3.28
C LEU A 87 21.43 14.53 2.36
N PRO A 88 22.72 14.89 2.35
CA PRO A 88 23.21 15.97 1.52
C PRO A 88 23.15 15.62 0.04
N GLU A 89 23.28 16.64 -0.79
CA GLU A 89 23.46 16.49 -2.23
C GLU A 89 24.70 15.64 -2.55
N SER A 90 24.57 14.71 -3.49
CA SER A 90 25.66 13.86 -3.94
C SER A 90 25.54 13.60 -5.44
N ALA A 91 26.62 13.83 -6.20
CA ALA A 91 26.67 13.42 -7.60
C ALA A 91 26.64 11.88 -7.77
N ASP A 92 27.01 11.15 -6.72
CA ASP A 92 27.01 9.69 -6.67
C ASP A 92 25.77 9.13 -5.95
N LEU A 93 25.52 7.82 -6.14
CA LEU A 93 24.48 7.08 -5.42
C LEU A 93 24.81 6.91 -3.93
N TYR A 94 23.75 6.87 -3.13
CA TYR A 94 23.79 6.34 -1.77
C TYR A 94 23.52 4.85 -1.77
N TRP A 95 23.75 4.20 -0.63
CA TRP A 95 23.57 2.76 -0.46
C TRP A 95 22.98 2.46 0.92
N LEU A 96 22.02 1.54 0.96
CA LEU A 96 21.69 0.76 2.16
C LEU A 96 22.64 -0.43 2.21
N SER A 97 23.32 -0.60 3.34
CA SER A 97 24.29 -1.67 3.58
C SER A 97 23.82 -2.53 4.73
N ASN A 98 23.50 -3.79 4.45
CA ASN A 98 23.18 -4.77 5.50
C ASN A 98 24.47 -5.35 6.09
N LYS A 99 24.65 -5.16 7.40
CA LYS A 99 25.74 -5.76 8.18
C LYS A 99 25.27 -6.89 9.10
N GLY A 100 23.96 -7.18 9.08
CA GLY A 100 23.31 -8.14 9.96
C GLY A 100 23.05 -9.49 9.29
N ALA A 101 21.93 -10.11 9.66
CA ALA A 101 21.48 -11.36 9.05
C ALA A 101 21.08 -11.16 7.57
N PRO A 102 21.25 -12.18 6.70
CA PRO A 102 20.73 -12.13 5.34
C PRO A 102 19.21 -11.98 5.34
N ASP A 103 18.67 -11.44 4.24
CA ASP A 103 17.24 -11.23 4.00
C ASP A 103 16.50 -10.46 5.13
N PRO A 104 17.00 -9.27 5.53
CA PRO A 104 16.39 -8.51 6.62
C PRO A 104 15.04 -7.95 6.15
N SER A 105 14.00 -7.99 7.01
CA SER A 105 12.74 -7.30 6.73
C SER A 105 12.87 -5.81 7.05
N PHE A 106 12.65 -4.94 6.06
CA PHE A 106 12.63 -3.49 6.26
C PHE A 106 11.84 -2.77 5.16
N VAL A 107 11.56 -1.49 5.40
CA VAL A 107 11.02 -0.56 4.41
C VAL A 107 11.80 0.74 4.52
N PHE A 108 12.26 1.27 3.40
CA PHE A 108 12.96 2.54 3.32
C PHE A 108 12.38 3.37 2.19
N TYR A 109 12.21 4.67 2.43
CA TYR A 109 11.68 5.62 1.47
C TYR A 109 12.58 6.84 1.41
N ALA A 110 13.09 7.14 0.22
CA ALA A 110 13.90 8.33 -0.05
C ALA A 110 13.12 9.27 -0.96
N VAL A 111 13.06 10.55 -0.59
CA VAL A 111 12.40 11.62 -1.37
C VAL A 111 13.42 12.69 -1.67
N GLU A 112 13.69 12.89 -2.95
CA GLU A 112 14.68 13.84 -3.45
C GLU A 112 14.14 15.27 -3.37
N LYS A 113 15.03 16.21 -3.07
CA LYS A 113 14.70 17.64 -2.99
C LYS A 113 14.23 18.13 -4.35
N GLY A 114 13.09 18.81 -4.36
CA GLY A 114 12.40 19.24 -5.59
C GLY A 114 11.21 18.35 -5.97
N ALA A 115 11.00 17.21 -5.30
CA ALA A 115 9.72 16.51 -5.35
C ALA A 115 8.59 17.44 -4.89
N MET A 116 7.43 17.39 -5.55
CA MET A 116 6.28 18.28 -5.29
C MET A 116 5.79 18.25 -3.82
N ASN A 117 6.07 17.16 -3.14
CA ASN A 117 5.64 16.83 -1.78
C ASN A 117 6.85 16.55 -0.87
N TYR A 118 8.03 17.06 -1.20
CA TYR A 118 9.22 16.93 -0.35
C TYR A 118 8.97 17.35 1.11
N ASP A 119 8.11 18.36 1.29
CA ASP A 119 7.67 18.87 2.60
C ASP A 119 6.40 18.22 3.17
N SER A 120 5.83 17.23 2.48
CA SER A 120 4.69 16.48 3.01
C SER A 120 5.10 15.65 4.23
N LYS A 121 4.18 15.54 5.19
CA LYS A 121 4.39 14.68 6.35
C LYS A 121 4.38 13.21 5.95
N VAL A 122 5.24 12.44 6.61
CA VAL A 122 5.26 10.98 6.57
C VAL A 122 4.92 10.47 7.97
N LEU A 123 3.94 9.58 8.06
CA LEU A 123 3.55 8.93 9.32
C LEU A 123 4.03 7.48 9.33
N TYR A 124 4.48 7.03 10.50
CA TYR A 124 4.87 5.65 10.72
C TYR A 124 3.81 4.90 11.50
N LEU A 125 3.30 3.83 10.90
CA LEU A 125 2.46 2.84 11.56
C LEU A 125 3.35 1.67 12.00
N THR A 126 3.94 1.80 13.19
CA THR A 126 4.85 0.81 13.75
C THR A 126 4.16 -0.26 14.58
N GLN A 127 2.88 -0.04 14.95
CA GLN A 127 2.07 -0.95 15.75
C GLN A 127 0.66 -1.02 15.18
N ALA A 128 -0.06 -2.12 15.46
CA ALA A 128 -1.49 -2.28 15.18
C ALA A 128 -2.37 -1.42 16.12
N LYS A 129 -1.98 -0.17 16.33
CA LYS A 129 -2.76 0.84 17.03
C LYS A 129 -3.50 1.65 15.98
N ASP A 130 -4.73 2.02 16.30
CA ASP A 130 -5.54 2.86 15.45
C ASP A 130 -5.17 4.35 15.66
N TRP A 131 -4.92 5.08 14.57
CA TRP A 131 -4.54 6.50 14.57
C TRP A 131 -5.62 7.36 13.93
N ASN A 132 -6.11 8.37 14.66
CA ASN A 132 -6.98 9.40 14.10
C ASN A 132 -6.12 10.46 13.42
N ILE A 133 -6.18 10.52 12.09
CA ILE A 133 -5.49 11.55 11.32
C ILE A 133 -6.48 12.65 10.98
N THR A 134 -6.20 13.89 11.39
CA THR A 134 -7.01 15.05 11.03
C THR A 134 -6.35 15.82 9.87
N HIS A 135 -7.14 16.17 8.85
CA HIS A 135 -6.72 16.92 7.65
C HIS A 135 -6.27 18.37 7.92
N SER A 136 -6.12 18.82 9.17
CA SER A 136 -6.03 20.25 9.51
C SER A 136 -4.80 21.01 8.97
N THR A 137 -3.83 20.35 8.32
CA THR A 137 -2.63 21.03 7.77
C THR A 137 -2.10 20.50 6.43
N ASP A 138 -2.32 19.23 6.06
CA ASP A 138 -1.69 18.62 4.89
C ASP A 138 -2.74 18.04 3.92
N THR A 139 -2.74 18.50 2.67
CA THR A 139 -3.64 18.00 1.60
C THR A 139 -3.29 16.59 1.15
N LYS A 140 -2.05 16.16 1.38
CA LYS A 140 -1.52 14.84 1.07
C LYS A 140 -0.72 14.34 2.25
N LEU A 141 -0.89 13.08 2.60
CA LEU A 141 -0.20 12.45 3.71
C LEU A 141 0.32 11.09 3.28
N THR A 142 1.62 10.88 3.44
CA THR A 142 2.25 9.58 3.18
C THR A 142 2.28 8.79 4.48
N ILE A 143 1.96 7.50 4.38
CA ILE A 143 1.92 6.56 5.50
C ILE A 143 2.85 5.41 5.16
N MET A 144 3.73 5.05 6.09
CA MET A 144 4.60 3.88 6.00
C MET A 144 4.25 2.90 7.11
N SER A 145 4.26 1.60 6.80
CA SER A 145 3.93 0.53 7.74
C SER A 145 5.05 -0.49 7.83
N THR A 146 5.33 -0.97 9.05
CA THR A 146 6.27 -2.06 9.28
C THR A 146 5.70 -3.43 8.91
N THR A 147 4.37 -3.55 8.74
CA THR A 147 3.70 -4.83 8.50
C THR A 147 3.48 -5.13 7.02
N GLY A 148 3.90 -4.22 6.13
CA GLY A 148 3.64 -4.33 4.68
C GLY A 148 2.17 -4.10 4.29
N ALA A 149 1.32 -3.68 5.24
CA ALA A 149 -0.06 -3.33 4.98
C ALA A 149 -0.51 -2.11 5.80
N ILE A 150 -1.43 -1.34 5.23
CA ILE A 150 -2.05 -0.16 5.86
C ILE A 150 -3.56 -0.32 5.75
N TYR A 151 -4.25 -0.34 6.87
CA TYR A 151 -5.70 -0.43 6.92
C TYR A 151 -6.32 0.95 7.11
N PHE A 152 -7.23 1.32 6.22
CA PHE A 152 -8.00 2.56 6.25
C PHE A 152 -9.43 2.26 6.69
N SER A 153 -9.98 3.12 7.54
CA SER A 153 -11.36 2.99 8.03
C SER A 153 -11.89 4.31 8.57
N ASN A 154 -13.20 4.35 8.81
CA ASN A 154 -13.89 5.43 9.53
C ASN A 154 -13.49 6.81 8.99
N PHE A 155 -13.71 7.04 7.70
CA PHE A 155 -13.53 8.34 7.08
C PHE A 155 -14.66 9.26 7.56
N LEU A 156 -14.39 10.08 8.58
CA LEU A 156 -15.37 10.99 9.18
C LEU A 156 -15.17 12.41 8.67
N GLY A 157 -16.26 13.10 8.37
CA GLY A 157 -16.30 14.52 8.03
C GLY A 157 -17.20 14.81 6.83
N ASP A 158 -17.17 16.05 6.32
CA ASP A 158 -18.02 16.52 5.22
C ASP A 158 -17.33 16.38 3.86
N TYR A 159 -17.79 15.42 3.07
CA TYR A 159 -17.27 15.10 1.74
C TYR A 159 -18.15 15.61 0.59
N SER A 160 -19.02 16.59 0.85
CA SER A 160 -19.95 17.13 -0.15
C SER A 160 -19.26 17.80 -1.35
N ASN A 161 -18.11 18.43 -1.13
CA ASN A 161 -17.40 19.22 -2.15
C ASN A 161 -16.19 18.52 -2.77
N ALA A 162 -15.59 17.58 -2.05
CA ALA A 162 -14.41 16.83 -2.47
C ALA A 162 -14.40 15.48 -1.77
N VAL A 163 -13.69 14.51 -2.35
CA VAL A 163 -13.57 13.16 -1.79
C VAL A 163 -12.11 12.74 -1.70
N PRO A 164 -11.71 11.98 -0.66
CA PRO A 164 -10.35 11.53 -0.53
C PRO A 164 -10.06 10.42 -1.54
N THR A 165 -8.80 10.29 -1.91
CA THR A 165 -8.28 9.21 -2.76
C THR A 165 -7.09 8.57 -2.08
N VAL A 166 -6.96 7.25 -2.16
CA VAL A 166 -5.84 6.51 -1.57
C VAL A 166 -5.06 5.82 -2.68
N TYR A 167 -3.74 5.92 -2.63
CA TYR A 167 -2.79 5.34 -3.56
C TYR A 167 -1.83 4.42 -2.80
N ALA A 168 -1.36 3.35 -3.44
CA ALA A 168 -0.41 2.39 -2.86
C ALA A 168 1.06 2.82 -3.00
N VAL A 169 1.32 4.13 -3.08
CA VAL A 169 2.62 4.74 -3.37
C VAL A 169 2.87 5.99 -2.51
N GLY A 170 4.10 6.50 -2.55
CA GLY A 170 4.47 7.79 -1.97
C GLY A 170 3.83 9.00 -2.67
N ALA A 171 3.77 10.13 -1.97
CA ALA A 171 2.98 11.29 -2.42
C ALA A 171 3.57 12.04 -3.63
N ASP A 172 4.83 11.79 -4.02
CA ASP A 172 5.47 12.39 -5.19
C ASP A 172 4.92 11.81 -6.49
N SER A 173 4.57 10.54 -6.42
CA SER A 173 4.13 9.71 -7.53
C SER A 173 2.73 10.10 -8.00
N ILE A 174 1.90 10.61 -7.08
CA ILE A 174 0.50 10.98 -7.33
C ILE A 174 0.34 12.42 -7.85
N SER A 175 1.43 13.16 -8.00
CA SER A 175 1.42 14.54 -8.54
C SER A 175 1.05 14.60 -10.02
N SER A 176 1.21 13.49 -10.74
CA SER A 176 0.82 13.33 -12.13
C SER A 176 -0.33 12.31 -12.19
N PRO A 177 -1.61 12.73 -12.18
CA PRO A 177 -2.74 11.81 -12.11
C PRO A 177 -2.81 10.80 -13.26
N ASP A 178 -2.21 11.12 -14.41
CA ASP A 178 -2.09 10.18 -15.55
C ASP A 178 -1.04 9.09 -15.32
N ARG A 179 -0.21 9.24 -14.27
CA ARG A 179 0.87 8.30 -13.94
C ARG A 179 0.51 7.31 -12.88
N CYS A 180 -0.39 7.61 -11.95
CA CYS A 180 -0.72 6.73 -10.84
C CYS A 180 -2.23 6.67 -10.60
N ILE A 181 -2.72 5.46 -10.45
CA ILE A 181 -4.11 5.12 -10.30
C ILE A 181 -4.38 4.82 -8.82
N PRO A 182 -5.41 5.44 -8.21
CA PRO A 182 -5.74 5.16 -6.83
C PRO A 182 -6.27 3.73 -6.65
N VAL A 183 -5.99 3.13 -5.50
CA VAL A 183 -6.64 1.88 -5.07
C VAL A 183 -8.04 2.13 -4.51
N TYR A 184 -8.31 3.36 -4.08
CA TYR A 184 -9.62 3.79 -3.62
C TYR A 184 -9.94 5.20 -4.08
N LYS A 185 -11.10 5.36 -4.70
CA LYS A 185 -11.72 6.62 -5.10
C LYS A 185 -13.24 6.47 -5.02
N PRO A 186 -13.89 7.02 -3.99
CA PRO A 186 -15.32 6.82 -3.80
C PRO A 186 -16.11 7.45 -4.95
N ILE A 187 -17.17 6.76 -5.39
CA ILE A 187 -18.09 7.24 -6.44
C ILE A 187 -19.05 8.30 -5.88
N SER A 188 -19.30 8.28 -4.57
CA SER A 188 -20.22 9.20 -3.90
C SER A 188 -19.75 9.52 -2.48
N ALA A 189 -20.11 10.70 -1.99
CA ALA A 189 -19.80 11.11 -0.61
C ALA A 189 -20.45 10.18 0.44
N SER A 190 -21.60 9.57 0.11
CA SER A 190 -22.39 8.75 1.03
C SER A 190 -21.75 7.41 1.39
N THR A 191 -20.88 6.84 0.54
CA THR A 191 -20.23 5.54 0.83
C THR A 191 -18.98 5.70 1.70
N ILE A 192 -18.43 6.91 1.81
CA ILE A 192 -17.16 7.18 2.48
C ILE A 192 -17.16 6.78 3.97
N PRO A 193 -18.17 7.15 4.79
CA PRO A 193 -18.09 6.93 6.24
C PRO A 193 -18.06 5.46 6.65
N GLN A 194 -18.66 4.58 5.84
CA GLN A 194 -18.74 3.14 6.12
C GLN A 194 -17.67 2.32 5.39
N THR A 195 -16.75 3.00 4.70
CA THR A 195 -15.69 2.34 3.95
C THR A 195 -14.54 1.93 4.87
N SER A 196 -14.11 0.69 4.74
CA SER A 196 -12.87 0.21 5.35
C SER A 196 -12.20 -0.85 4.49
N PHE A 197 -10.87 -0.74 4.34
CA PHE A 197 -10.11 -1.63 3.47
C PHE A 197 -8.61 -1.64 3.80
N PRO A 198 -7.91 -2.76 3.53
CA PRO A 198 -6.46 -2.82 3.56
C PRO A 198 -5.85 -2.38 2.22
N VAL A 199 -4.69 -1.74 2.31
CA VAL A 199 -3.75 -1.55 1.21
C VAL A 199 -2.53 -2.40 1.52
N ASN A 200 -2.32 -3.47 0.75
CA ASN A 200 -1.22 -4.42 0.92
C ASN A 200 0.09 -3.88 0.31
N SER A 201 0.53 -2.74 0.83
CA SER A 201 1.77 -2.05 0.46
C SER A 201 2.43 -1.50 1.73
N PRO A 202 3.77 -1.50 1.82
CA PRO A 202 4.48 -0.89 2.94
C PRO A 202 4.37 0.64 2.96
N ILE A 203 3.92 1.26 1.86
CA ILE A 203 3.66 2.70 1.75
C ILE A 203 2.31 2.94 1.08
N ALA A 204 1.60 3.96 1.56
CA ALA A 204 0.41 4.48 0.90
C ALA A 204 0.33 5.99 1.07
N THR A 205 -0.36 6.66 0.16
CA THR A 205 -0.66 8.08 0.27
C THR A 205 -2.15 8.30 0.22
N ILE A 206 -2.66 9.03 1.21
CA ILE A 206 -3.99 9.63 1.11
C ILE A 206 -3.87 11.05 0.57
N ASN A 207 -4.61 11.33 -0.49
CA ASN A 207 -4.83 12.67 -0.99
C ASN A 207 -6.26 13.08 -0.65
N PHE A 208 -6.37 14.07 0.22
CA PHE A 208 -7.62 14.61 0.70
C PHE A 208 -8.31 15.49 -0.36
N ASN A 209 -7.64 15.84 -1.47
CA ASN A 209 -8.22 16.61 -2.57
C ASN A 209 -8.86 17.95 -2.12
N GLY A 210 -8.35 18.54 -1.04
CA GLY A 210 -8.88 19.79 -0.50
C GLY A 210 -10.25 19.66 0.15
N VAL A 211 -10.62 18.47 0.66
CA VAL A 211 -11.73 18.36 1.63
C VAL A 211 -11.53 19.36 2.77
N GLY A 212 -12.60 19.89 3.38
CA GLY A 212 -12.49 20.91 4.43
C GLY A 212 -11.62 20.47 5.63
N SER A 213 -11.48 21.36 6.62
CA SER A 213 -10.86 20.98 7.90
C SER A 213 -11.69 19.88 8.61
N ASP A 214 -11.12 19.28 9.66
CA ASP A 214 -11.83 18.36 10.57
C ASP A 214 -12.20 16.98 10.00
N GLN A 215 -11.60 16.61 8.86
CA GLN A 215 -11.72 15.27 8.29
C GLN A 215 -10.84 14.32 9.06
N VAL A 216 -11.41 13.22 9.55
CA VAL A 216 -10.71 12.19 10.30
C VAL A 216 -10.66 10.91 9.49
N VAL A 217 -9.49 10.29 9.40
CA VAL A 217 -9.34 8.93 8.87
C VAL A 217 -8.66 8.09 9.93
N LEU A 218 -9.20 6.90 10.17
CA LEU A 218 -8.63 5.93 11.09
C LEU A 218 -7.68 5.00 10.34
N LEU A 219 -6.41 5.02 10.75
CA LEU A 219 -5.35 4.18 10.17
C LEU A 219 -4.91 3.10 11.14
N SER A 220 -4.59 1.91 10.64
CA SER A 220 -4.08 0.79 11.45
C SER A 220 -3.03 -0.02 10.68
N ALA A 221 -2.00 -0.54 11.36
CA ALA A 221 -1.03 -1.46 10.77
C ALA A 221 -1.50 -2.92 10.73
N ASN A 222 -2.79 -3.21 10.96
CA ASN A 222 -3.29 -4.58 11.08
C ASN A 222 -3.54 -5.22 9.70
N PRO A 223 -2.73 -6.20 9.26
CA PRO A 223 -2.87 -6.84 7.95
C PRO A 223 -4.06 -7.81 7.88
N TYR A 224 -4.67 -8.16 9.01
CA TYR A 224 -5.74 -9.16 9.11
C TYR A 224 -7.14 -8.55 9.16
N LYS A 225 -7.26 -7.20 9.17
CA LYS A 225 -8.58 -6.55 9.13
C LYS A 225 -9.18 -6.72 7.72
N THR A 226 -10.39 -7.26 7.68
CA THR A 226 -11.13 -7.46 6.42
C THR A 226 -11.79 -6.17 5.97
N THR A 227 -11.98 -6.05 4.66
CA THR A 227 -12.78 -5.01 4.04
C THR A 227 -14.24 -5.05 4.52
N ALA A 228 -14.86 -3.90 4.75
CA ALA A 228 -16.29 -3.83 5.08
C ALA A 228 -17.14 -4.25 3.86
N THR A 229 -18.26 -4.93 4.11
CA THR A 229 -19.23 -5.29 3.09
C THR A 229 -20.63 -4.96 3.59
N GLY A 230 -21.51 -4.50 2.70
CA GLY A 230 -22.85 -4.11 3.08
C GLY A 230 -23.44 -3.04 2.17
N LYS A 231 -24.56 -2.49 2.60
CA LYS A 231 -25.26 -1.37 1.94
C LYS A 231 -24.53 -0.06 2.25
N ASP A 232 -24.38 0.82 1.26
CA ASP A 232 -23.73 2.13 1.40
C ASP A 232 -22.24 2.03 1.84
N VAL A 233 -21.59 0.94 1.43
CA VAL A 233 -20.18 0.62 1.74
C VAL A 233 -19.39 0.50 0.45
N THR A 234 -18.13 0.95 0.47
CA THR A 234 -17.14 0.60 -0.56
C THR A 234 -16.23 -0.51 -0.04
N ALA A 235 -16.13 -1.60 -0.79
CA ALA A 235 -15.17 -2.67 -0.56
C ALA A 235 -13.98 -2.52 -1.51
N VAL A 236 -12.75 -2.56 -0.99
CA VAL A 236 -11.53 -2.54 -1.82
C VAL A 236 -10.71 -3.80 -1.57
N TYR A 237 -10.20 -4.39 -2.65
CA TYR A 237 -9.33 -5.56 -2.68
C TYR A 237 -8.07 -5.22 -3.46
N VAL A 238 -6.90 -5.31 -2.82
CA VAL A 238 -5.62 -4.99 -3.45
C VAL A 238 -4.68 -6.18 -3.33
N SER A 239 -4.16 -6.67 -4.45
CA SER A 239 -3.15 -7.73 -4.43
C SER A 239 -1.81 -7.22 -3.85
N PRO A 240 -1.03 -8.04 -3.13
CA PRO A 240 0.31 -7.66 -2.68
C PRO A 240 1.21 -7.23 -3.84
N GLY A 241 1.85 -6.07 -3.69
CA GLY A 241 2.77 -5.50 -4.69
C GLY A 241 2.10 -4.65 -5.79
N TYR A 242 0.79 -4.38 -5.69
CA TYR A 242 0.14 -3.42 -6.57
C TYR A 242 0.55 -1.98 -6.21
N VAL A 243 1.06 -1.25 -7.21
CA VAL A 243 1.56 0.13 -7.10
C VAL A 243 0.63 1.11 -7.82
N GLY A 244 0.03 0.66 -8.94
CA GLY A 244 -0.94 1.45 -9.71
C GLY A 244 -0.32 2.53 -10.61
N CYS A 245 1.00 2.53 -10.84
CA CYS A 245 1.67 3.57 -11.63
C CYS A 245 2.20 3.09 -12.99
N ASN A 246 2.09 3.94 -14.02
CA ASN A 246 2.42 3.68 -15.43
C ASN A 246 3.89 3.98 -15.80
N ASN A 247 4.56 4.89 -15.08
CA ASN A 247 5.85 5.44 -15.49
C ASN A 247 7.00 5.02 -14.56
N GLY A 248 7.76 4.05 -15.05
CA GLY A 248 9.06 3.64 -14.57
C GLY A 248 9.28 2.27 -15.20
N ASP A 249 10.26 2.15 -16.10
CA ASP A 249 10.64 0.87 -16.68
C ASP A 249 10.63 -0.20 -15.58
N ASP A 250 9.78 -1.21 -15.74
CA ASP A 250 9.64 -2.33 -14.81
C ASP A 250 9.36 -2.00 -13.32
N SER A 251 8.80 -0.84 -12.98
CA SER A 251 8.57 -0.43 -11.59
C SER A 251 7.39 -1.19 -10.94
N LEU A 252 7.69 -2.37 -10.44
CA LEU A 252 6.88 -3.17 -9.54
C LEU A 252 7.69 -3.31 -8.24
N TYR A 253 7.04 -3.77 -7.16
CA TYR A 253 7.75 -4.62 -6.19
C TYR A 253 8.06 -6.01 -6.80
N THR A 254 8.08 -6.19 -8.14
CA THR A 254 8.58 -7.36 -8.97
C THR A 254 8.52 -7.10 -10.50
N HIS A 255 9.63 -6.72 -11.16
CA HIS A 255 9.87 -6.22 -12.54
C HIS A 255 8.84 -6.63 -13.61
N LEU A 256 8.35 -5.68 -14.42
CA LEU A 256 7.90 -5.79 -15.83
C LEU A 256 7.00 -4.57 -16.17
N PRO A 257 7.00 -4.06 -17.40
CA PRO A 257 6.19 -2.92 -17.78
C PRO A 257 4.73 -3.36 -17.82
N LEU A 258 3.90 -2.75 -16.99
CA LEU A 258 2.45 -2.91 -17.02
C LEU A 258 1.93 -2.37 -18.37
N THR A 259 1.82 -3.23 -19.37
CA THR A 259 1.29 -2.86 -20.69
C THR A 259 -0.21 -3.13 -20.81
N THR A 260 -0.88 -3.53 -19.72
CA THR A 260 -2.24 -4.08 -19.77
C THR A 260 -3.09 -3.72 -18.54
N GLY A 261 -3.13 -2.44 -18.15
CA GLY A 261 -4.14 -1.97 -17.19
C GLY A 261 -5.46 -1.70 -17.92
N PHE A 262 -6.54 -2.40 -17.55
CA PHE A 262 -7.90 -2.10 -18.03
C PHE A 262 -8.76 -1.70 -16.84
N GLY A 263 -9.60 -0.69 -17.05
CA GLY A 263 -10.72 -0.38 -16.16
C GLY A 263 -11.91 -1.25 -16.55
N SER A 264 -12.35 -2.14 -15.67
CA SER A 264 -13.61 -2.85 -15.86
C SER A 264 -14.68 -2.23 -14.98
N SER A 265 -15.77 -1.73 -15.58
CA SER A 265 -16.92 -1.22 -14.81
C SER A 265 -18.13 -2.13 -14.98
N ILE A 266 -18.52 -2.83 -13.92
CA ILE A 266 -19.78 -3.59 -13.88
C ILE A 266 -20.78 -2.81 -13.06
N THR A 267 -21.97 -2.57 -13.60
CA THR A 267 -23.07 -1.97 -12.84
C THR A 267 -24.20 -2.99 -12.70
N ALA A 268 -24.66 -3.22 -11.48
CA ALA A 268 -25.89 -4.00 -11.24
C ALA A 268 -26.87 -3.15 -10.46
N THR A 269 -28.09 -3.00 -10.97
CA THR A 269 -29.18 -2.30 -10.30
C THR A 269 -30.28 -3.28 -9.97
N ASP A 270 -30.61 -3.39 -8.69
CA ASP A 270 -31.75 -4.21 -8.27
C ASP A 270 -33.07 -3.43 -8.36
N SER A 271 -34.18 -4.15 -8.30
CA SER A 271 -35.53 -3.56 -8.38
C SER A 271 -35.89 -2.66 -7.18
N SER A 272 -35.11 -2.71 -6.10
CA SER A 272 -35.24 -1.80 -4.95
C SER A 272 -34.42 -0.52 -5.10
N GLY A 273 -33.64 -0.41 -6.18
CA GLY A 273 -32.77 0.72 -6.46
C GLY A 273 -31.39 0.64 -5.81
N LEU A 274 -30.95 -0.54 -5.36
CA LEU A 274 -29.56 -0.77 -4.98
C LEU A 274 -28.70 -0.81 -6.25
N LYS A 275 -27.69 0.03 -6.32
CA LYS A 275 -26.70 0.09 -7.40
C LYS A 275 -25.35 -0.42 -6.89
N VAL A 276 -24.84 -1.49 -7.49
CA VAL A 276 -23.48 -1.98 -7.27
C VAL A 276 -22.62 -1.56 -8.44
N VAL A 277 -21.50 -0.90 -8.18
CA VAL A 277 -20.48 -0.56 -9.19
C VAL A 277 -19.18 -1.26 -8.82
N ILE A 278 -18.67 -2.07 -9.72
CA ILE A 278 -17.37 -2.72 -9.59
C ILE A 278 -16.43 -2.00 -10.53
N ASP A 279 -15.37 -1.38 -10.01
CA ASP A 279 -14.29 -0.75 -10.79
C ASP A 279 -12.97 -1.39 -10.40
N GLY A 280 -12.00 -1.47 -11.30
CA GLY A 280 -10.73 -2.06 -10.96
C GLY A 280 -9.73 -2.07 -12.07
N HIS A 281 -8.48 -2.27 -11.66
CA HIS A 281 -7.31 -2.32 -12.50
C HIS A 281 -6.58 -3.62 -12.23
N TYR A 282 -6.12 -4.27 -13.27
CA TYR A 282 -5.37 -5.50 -13.14
C TYR A 282 -4.22 -5.52 -14.13
N SER A 283 -3.22 -6.34 -13.83
CA SER A 283 -2.20 -6.77 -14.77
C SER A 283 -1.93 -8.22 -14.47
N ILE A 284 -2.58 -9.06 -15.27
CA ILE A 284 -2.52 -10.50 -15.12
C ILE A 284 -2.21 -11.05 -16.51
N ALA A 285 -1.06 -11.71 -16.66
CA ALA A 285 -0.56 -12.09 -17.97
C ALA A 285 -1.31 -13.31 -18.54
N ASN A 286 -1.59 -14.30 -17.69
CA ASN A 286 -2.12 -15.59 -18.11
C ASN A 286 -3.55 -15.80 -17.63
N GLU A 287 -4.37 -16.47 -18.44
CA GLU A 287 -5.74 -16.83 -18.05
C GLU A 287 -5.80 -17.75 -16.82
N ALA A 288 -4.80 -18.61 -16.64
CA ALA A 288 -4.73 -19.53 -15.51
C ALA A 288 -4.63 -18.80 -14.16
N ASP A 289 -4.11 -17.57 -14.17
CA ASP A 289 -3.90 -16.73 -13.00
C ASP A 289 -4.95 -15.60 -12.91
N ALA A 290 -5.98 -15.65 -13.78
CA ALA A 290 -6.98 -14.59 -13.93
C ALA A 290 -7.75 -14.29 -12.65
N LEU A 291 -7.96 -12.99 -12.39
CA LEU A 291 -8.93 -12.53 -11.41
C LEU A 291 -10.33 -12.84 -11.94
N THR A 292 -11.10 -13.62 -11.20
CA THR A 292 -12.48 -13.94 -11.57
C THR A 292 -13.43 -13.04 -10.79
N VAL A 293 -14.25 -12.28 -11.50
CA VAL A 293 -15.36 -11.49 -10.93
C VAL A 293 -16.66 -12.06 -11.48
N SER A 294 -17.58 -12.45 -10.60
CA SER A 294 -18.91 -12.88 -11.00
C SER A 294 -19.99 -12.00 -10.39
N VAL A 295 -21.06 -11.78 -11.17
CA VAL A 295 -22.29 -11.15 -10.68
C VAL A 295 -23.43 -12.11 -10.91
N ASN A 296 -24.11 -12.51 -9.85
CA ASN A 296 -25.22 -13.47 -9.88
C ASN A 296 -24.86 -14.80 -10.60
N GLY A 297 -23.61 -15.25 -10.43
CA GLY A 297 -23.11 -16.49 -11.04
C GLY A 297 -22.58 -16.35 -12.46
N ASP A 298 -22.78 -15.20 -13.12
CA ASP A 298 -22.16 -14.91 -14.41
C ASP A 298 -20.72 -14.42 -14.20
N GLY A 299 -19.76 -15.34 -14.34
CA GLY A 299 -18.35 -15.13 -14.06
C GLY A 299 -17.54 -14.66 -15.26
N LYS A 300 -16.70 -13.64 -15.04
CA LYS A 300 -15.72 -13.14 -16.00
C LYS A 300 -14.31 -13.28 -15.44
N LYS A 301 -13.41 -13.80 -16.27
CA LYS A 301 -11.96 -13.80 -16.02
C LYS A 301 -11.34 -12.51 -16.56
N LEU A 302 -10.56 -11.83 -15.73
CA LEU A 302 -9.83 -10.61 -16.03
C LEU A 302 -8.34 -10.95 -16.18
N TYR A 303 -7.83 -10.87 -17.40
CA TYR A 303 -6.43 -11.12 -17.76
C TYR A 303 -6.13 -10.56 -19.16
N GLY A 304 -4.85 -10.37 -19.47
CA GLY A 304 -4.36 -9.94 -20.77
C GLY A 304 -4.91 -8.58 -21.21
N LYS A 305 -4.92 -8.35 -22.54
CA LYS A 305 -5.36 -7.08 -23.16
C LYS A 305 -6.84 -6.98 -23.52
N ASN A 306 -7.60 -8.07 -23.34
CA ASN A 306 -8.93 -8.21 -23.94
C ASN A 306 -10.06 -8.14 -22.91
N GLY A 307 -9.78 -7.66 -21.71
CA GLY A 307 -10.72 -7.69 -20.59
C GLY A 307 -11.38 -6.36 -20.28
N ASP A 308 -11.69 -5.53 -21.28
CA ASP A 308 -12.71 -4.49 -21.12
C ASP A 308 -14.05 -5.20 -20.88
N TYR A 309 -14.42 -5.29 -19.60
CA TYR A 309 -15.69 -5.85 -19.17
C TYR A 309 -16.56 -4.72 -18.64
N SER A 310 -17.42 -4.22 -19.53
CA SER A 310 -18.55 -3.40 -19.15
C SER A 310 -19.82 -4.21 -19.34
N LYS A 311 -20.56 -4.41 -18.24
CA LYS A 311 -21.85 -5.08 -18.28
C LYS A 311 -22.79 -4.42 -17.27
N THR A 312 -24.03 -4.23 -17.71
CA THR A 312 -25.12 -3.75 -16.87
C THR A 312 -26.09 -4.90 -16.61
N TYR A 313 -26.48 -5.05 -15.34
CA TYR A 313 -27.55 -5.95 -14.91
C TYR A 313 -28.69 -5.08 -14.38
N ASP A 314 -29.79 -5.01 -15.13
CA ASP A 314 -30.98 -4.24 -14.75
C ASP A 314 -32.05 -5.15 -14.12
N ASP A 315 -32.82 -4.59 -13.18
CA ASP A 315 -33.99 -5.21 -12.54
C ASP A 315 -33.76 -6.61 -11.92
N VAL A 316 -32.55 -6.86 -11.41
CA VAL A 316 -32.27 -8.10 -10.66
C VAL A 316 -32.96 -8.08 -9.29
N THR A 317 -33.37 -9.24 -8.78
CA THR A 317 -34.03 -9.33 -7.46
C THR A 317 -33.04 -9.23 -6.30
N SER A 318 -31.78 -9.56 -6.56
CA SER A 318 -30.67 -9.44 -5.62
C SER A 318 -29.35 -9.36 -6.41
N VAL A 319 -28.33 -8.77 -5.79
CA VAL A 319 -26.98 -8.72 -6.35
C VAL A 319 -26.06 -9.53 -5.46
N LYS A 320 -25.44 -10.56 -6.02
CA LYS A 320 -24.33 -11.32 -5.43
C LYS A 320 -23.08 -11.07 -6.26
N VAL A 321 -22.04 -10.57 -5.63
CA VAL A 321 -20.72 -10.40 -6.26
C VAL A 321 -19.75 -11.39 -5.63
N ASP A 322 -19.13 -12.24 -6.45
CA ASP A 322 -18.02 -13.09 -6.02
C ASP A 322 -16.72 -12.64 -6.69
N VAL A 323 -15.66 -12.52 -5.90
CA VAL A 323 -14.31 -12.21 -6.39
C VAL A 323 -13.39 -13.33 -5.97
N ASN A 324 -12.72 -13.96 -6.93
CA ASN A 324 -11.81 -15.06 -6.67
C ASN A 324 -10.48 -14.84 -7.42
N TRP A 325 -9.39 -14.95 -6.67
CA TRP A 325 -8.04 -14.91 -7.22
C TRP A 325 -7.10 -15.68 -6.32
N ALA A 326 -6.17 -16.43 -6.93
CA ALA A 326 -5.13 -17.14 -6.22
C ALA A 326 -3.78 -16.70 -6.78
N LYS A 327 -2.95 -16.08 -5.92
CA LYS A 327 -1.58 -15.72 -6.30
C LYS A 327 -0.77 -17.00 -6.48
N LYS A 328 -0.17 -17.17 -7.65
CA LYS A 328 0.85 -18.18 -7.85
C LYS A 328 2.19 -17.70 -7.29
N GLU A 329 2.95 -18.59 -6.65
CA GLU A 329 4.28 -18.28 -6.14
C GLU A 329 5.19 -17.75 -7.27
N GLY A 330 5.92 -16.67 -7.00
CA GLY A 330 6.73 -15.99 -8.00
C GLY A 330 5.96 -15.23 -9.10
N SER A 331 4.61 -15.25 -9.08
CA SER A 331 3.81 -14.57 -10.10
C SER A 331 3.98 -13.06 -10.06
N LYS A 332 3.98 -12.51 -11.28
CA LYS A 332 4.00 -11.07 -11.53
C LYS A 332 2.62 -10.43 -11.69
N ASP A 333 1.58 -11.16 -11.33
CA ASP A 333 0.20 -10.72 -11.51
C ASP A 333 -0.26 -9.83 -10.34
N ARG A 334 -1.03 -8.79 -10.67
CA ARG A 334 -1.49 -7.73 -9.75
C ARG A 334 -2.92 -7.32 -10.05
N PHE A 335 -3.63 -6.83 -9.05
CA PHE A 335 -4.87 -6.07 -9.25
C PHE A 335 -5.18 -5.15 -8.06
N ALA A 336 -6.03 -4.16 -8.32
CA ALA A 336 -6.81 -3.43 -7.33
C ALA A 336 -8.25 -3.37 -7.82
N LEU A 337 -9.21 -3.75 -6.98
CA LEU A 337 -10.63 -3.82 -7.28
C LEU A 337 -11.40 -3.06 -6.21
N GLN A 338 -12.28 -2.17 -6.61
CA GLN A 338 -13.23 -1.44 -5.79
C GLN A 338 -14.65 -1.89 -6.13
N ILE A 339 -15.47 -2.10 -5.10
CA ILE A 339 -16.88 -2.45 -5.23
C ILE A 339 -17.67 -1.45 -4.38
N ASP A 340 -18.37 -0.53 -5.02
CA ASP A 340 -19.26 0.41 -4.37
C ASP A 340 -20.68 -0.13 -4.36
N VAL A 341 -21.31 -0.16 -3.18
CA VAL A 341 -22.72 -0.51 -3.03
C VAL A 341 -23.47 0.75 -2.60
N ILE A 342 -24.36 1.25 -3.46
CA ILE A 342 -25.06 2.53 -3.30
C ILE A 342 -26.55 2.27 -3.25
N SER A 343 -27.26 2.77 -2.26
CA SER A 343 -28.72 2.69 -2.24
C SER A 343 -29.40 3.93 -2.82
N ASN A 344 -30.46 3.71 -3.62
CA ASN A 344 -31.36 4.79 -4.03
C ASN A 344 -32.21 5.23 -2.83
N GLY A 345 -31.71 6.24 -2.14
CA GLY A 345 -32.37 6.91 -1.04
C GLY A 345 -31.28 7.62 -0.28
N GLY A 346 -31.12 8.92 -0.55
CA GLY A 346 -30.08 9.73 0.05
C GLY A 346 -30.07 9.56 1.56
N VAL A 347 -29.17 8.71 2.06
CA VAL A 347 -28.85 8.67 3.47
C VAL A 347 -28.04 9.92 3.70
N GLN A 348 -28.71 10.95 4.22
CA GLN A 348 -28.03 12.04 4.88
C GLN A 348 -27.21 11.38 5.99
N ALA A 349 -25.90 11.27 5.79
CA ALA A 349 -25.01 10.65 6.75
C ALA A 349 -25.02 11.50 8.03
N THR A 350 -25.95 11.21 8.94
CA THR A 350 -25.90 11.75 10.29
C THR A 350 -24.77 11.03 10.99
N THR A 351 -23.59 11.63 10.99
CA THR A 351 -22.49 11.22 11.86
C THR A 351 -22.94 11.43 13.29
N THR A 352 -23.46 10.40 13.95
CA THR A 352 -23.47 10.38 15.41
C THR A 352 -22.01 10.32 15.81
N LYS A 353 -21.49 11.41 16.40
CA LYS A 353 -20.21 11.36 17.14
C LYS A 353 -20.39 10.31 18.23
N ASP A 354 -19.94 9.09 17.99
CA ASP A 354 -19.67 8.18 19.08
C ASP A 354 -18.52 8.80 19.86
N ASN A 355 -18.83 9.28 21.06
CA ASN A 355 -17.82 9.63 22.03
C ASN A 355 -17.09 8.34 22.36
N LEU A 356 -16.00 8.08 21.63
CA LEU A 356 -15.09 6.99 21.92
C LEU A 356 -14.59 7.20 23.35
N MET A 357 -15.12 6.40 24.26
CA MET A 357 -14.77 6.46 25.67
C MET A 357 -13.31 6.03 25.79
N THR A 358 -12.39 7.01 25.87
CA THR A 358 -10.99 6.76 26.22
C THR A 358 -10.96 6.16 27.62
N THR A 359 -10.82 4.85 27.71
CA THR A 359 -10.43 4.19 28.95
C THR A 359 -8.95 4.51 29.19
N THR A 360 -8.71 5.54 29.99
CA THR A 360 -7.42 5.71 30.67
C THR A 360 -7.24 4.55 31.64
N SER A 361 -6.52 3.51 31.23
CA SER A 361 -5.93 2.55 32.16
C SER A 361 -4.80 3.28 32.89
N ALA A 362 -5.15 3.82 34.06
CA ALA A 362 -4.20 4.33 35.02
C ALA A 362 -3.24 3.20 35.42
N SER A 363 -1.95 3.45 35.24
CA SER A 363 -0.86 2.68 35.80
C SER A 363 -0.99 2.59 37.31
N SER A 364 -1.21 1.40 37.85
CA SER A 364 -0.88 1.09 39.24
C SER A 364 0.31 0.14 39.26
N LEU A 365 1.49 0.69 39.53
CA LEU A 365 2.58 -0.07 40.13
C LEU A 365 2.09 -0.62 41.47
N GLY A 366 2.24 -1.93 41.65
CA GLY A 366 2.04 -2.62 42.92
C GLY A 366 2.87 -3.90 42.92
N MET A 367 3.98 -3.86 43.65
CA MET A 367 4.91 -4.96 43.92
C MET A 367 4.22 -6.22 44.48
N LEU A 368 4.99 -7.32 44.44
CA LEU A 368 4.90 -8.62 45.15
C LEU A 368 4.52 -9.77 44.22
N ALA A 369 5.14 -10.95 44.24
CA ALA A 369 6.33 -11.46 44.90
C ALA A 369 6.72 -12.76 44.17
N ALA A 370 7.98 -13.14 44.28
CA ALA A 370 8.53 -14.41 43.80
C ALA A 370 7.79 -15.65 44.37
N ILE A 371 7.56 -16.68 43.55
CA ILE A 371 7.62 -18.09 43.98
C ILE A 371 8.32 -18.93 42.89
N ILE A 372 9.39 -19.57 43.34
CA ILE A 372 10.20 -20.62 42.73
C ILE A 372 9.40 -21.93 42.67
N MET A 373 9.51 -22.70 41.57
CA MET A 373 9.81 -24.15 41.66
C MET A 373 10.16 -24.77 40.29
N THR A 374 11.45 -25.11 40.15
CA THR A 374 11.99 -26.41 39.69
C THR A 374 10.96 -27.55 39.80
N THR A 375 10.77 -28.49 38.86
CA THR A 375 11.67 -29.49 38.23
C THR A 375 10.73 -30.31 37.29
N LEU A 376 11.13 -30.97 36.21
CA LEU A 376 11.87 -32.23 36.19
C LEU A 376 12.16 -32.65 34.73
N ALA A 377 13.27 -33.36 34.58
CA ALA A 377 13.74 -34.03 33.37
C ALA A 377 12.93 -35.30 33.01
N LEU A 378 13.29 -35.87 31.84
CA LEU A 378 13.06 -37.24 31.33
C LEU A 378 11.80 -37.46 30.46
N CYS A 379 11.94 -37.33 29.14
CA CYS A 379 12.24 -38.43 28.20
C CYS A 379 12.64 -37.85 26.84
#